data_AF-A0A847VE81-F1
#
_entry.id   AF-A0A847VE81-F1
#
_cell.length_a   1.000
_cell.length_b   1.000
_cell.length_c   1.000
_cell.angle_alpha   90.00
_cell.angle_beta   90.00
_cell.angle_gamma   90.00
#
_symmetry.space_group_name_H-M   'P 1'
#
loop_
_entity.id
_entity.type
_entity.pdbx_description
1 polymer ?
#
loop_
_entity_poly.entity_id
_entity_poly.type
_entity_poly.pdbx_seq_one_letter_code
_entity_poly.pdbx_strand_id
1 'polypeptide(L)'
;MSIIDYLFPKQCLLCSRIGYDICPKCIVKISHSLPSCCICNNLNNDYHTHTYCSTTDIQCFTGWYLTKEVKQKIERKKQLQIYSVHRYLLELLIDYLNINNIITNSKILPLPTDDFKTERLNRYLARCIRGNNSNNLLYIGESTKDIDVLRKKKRLLLQKPLHLQVLVLFTQIGPPHREGEE
;
A
#
# COMPACT_ATOMS: atom_id res chain seq x y z
N MET A 1 5.86 17.57 20.39
CA MET A 1 4.41 17.52 20.11
C MET A 1 3.93 18.95 19.95
N SER A 2 3.08 19.24 18.97
CA SER A 2 2.53 20.59 18.77
C SER A 2 1.31 20.81 19.68
N ILE A 3 1.00 22.07 20.04
CA ILE A 3 -0.23 22.42 20.78
C ILE A 3 -1.49 21.92 20.06
N ILE A 4 -1.44 21.86 18.73
CA ILE A 4 -2.53 21.35 17.89
C ILE A 4 -2.79 19.86 18.19
N ASP A 5 -1.74 19.06 18.39
CA ASP A 5 -1.88 17.63 18.71
C ASP A 5 -2.51 17.39 20.10
N TYR A 6 -2.40 18.37 21.01
CA TYR A 6 -3.03 18.31 22.32
C TYR A 6 -4.53 18.67 22.27
N LEU A 7 -4.88 19.72 21.50
CA LEU A 7 -6.27 20.15 21.32
C LEU A 7 -7.08 19.21 20.41
N PHE A 8 -6.42 18.60 19.43
CA PHE A 8 -7.03 17.69 18.45
C PHE A 8 -6.26 16.36 18.43
N PRO A 9 -6.35 15.56 19.50
CA PRO A 9 -5.59 14.34 19.58
C PRO A 9 -6.11 13.35 18.53
N LYS A 10 -5.20 12.53 18.01
CA LYS A 10 -5.55 11.43 17.11
C LYS A 10 -6.59 10.52 17.75
N GLN A 11 -7.47 9.95 16.94
CA GLN A 11 -8.49 9.02 17.39
C GLN A 11 -8.50 7.78 16.50
N CYS A 12 -8.55 6.61 17.14
CA CYS A 12 -8.53 5.34 16.46
C CYS A 12 -9.72 5.26 15.49
N LEU A 13 -9.44 4.96 14.23
CA LEU A 13 -10.47 4.89 13.19
C LEU A 13 -11.57 3.87 13.50
N LEU A 14 -11.26 2.81 14.25
CA LEU A 14 -12.16 1.68 14.46
C LEU A 14 -12.94 1.74 15.77
N CYS A 15 -12.33 2.22 16.86
CA CYS A 15 -12.93 2.24 18.20
C CYS A 15 -12.90 3.62 18.89
N SER A 16 -12.46 4.67 18.20
CA SER A 16 -12.38 6.06 18.70
C SER A 16 -11.46 6.28 19.91
N ARG A 17 -10.67 5.28 20.33
CA ARG A 17 -9.64 5.45 21.37
C ARG A 17 -8.66 6.57 21.00
N ILE A 18 -8.44 7.50 21.93
CA ILE A 18 -7.56 8.66 21.75
C ILE A 18 -6.08 8.23 21.73
N GLY A 19 -5.26 8.92 20.93
CA GLY A 19 -3.80 8.80 20.85
C GLY A 19 -3.26 8.01 19.66
N TYR A 20 -4.13 7.37 18.85
CA TYR A 20 -3.70 6.47 17.77
C TYR A 20 -4.50 6.71 16.49
N ASP A 21 -3.90 6.53 15.32
CA ASP A 21 -4.64 6.44 14.05
C ASP A 21 -5.45 5.12 13.97
N ILE A 22 -4.82 4.01 14.36
CA ILE A 22 -5.46 2.72 14.66
C ILE A 22 -4.76 2.15 15.90
N CYS A 23 -5.51 1.85 16.96
CA CYS A 23 -4.91 1.39 18.22
C CYS A 23 -4.44 -0.08 18.13
N PRO A 24 -3.53 -0.53 19.00
CA PRO A 24 -3.00 -1.89 18.99
C PRO A 24 -4.06 -3.00 19.06
N LYS A 25 -5.19 -2.76 19.75
CA LYS A 25 -6.31 -3.72 19.82
C LYS A 25 -7.11 -3.82 18.51
N CYS A 26 -7.06 -2.78 17.69
CA CYS A 26 -7.81 -2.69 16.44
C CYS A 26 -6.97 -3.14 15.25
N ILE A 27 -5.66 -2.88 15.25
CA ILE A 27 -4.78 -3.28 14.13
C ILE A 27 -4.70 -4.80 13.99
N VAL A 28 -4.70 -5.55 15.09
CA VAL A 28 -4.73 -7.03 15.09
C VAL A 28 -5.98 -7.62 14.43
N LYS A 29 -7.04 -6.82 14.23
CA LYS A 29 -8.26 -7.25 13.52
C LYS A 29 -8.17 -7.06 12.01
N ILE A 30 -7.16 -6.35 11.53
CA ILE A 30 -6.92 -6.13 10.10
C ILE A 30 -5.87 -7.17 9.68
N SER A 31 -6.28 -8.11 8.83
CA SER A 31 -5.39 -9.17 8.36
C SER A 31 -4.43 -8.65 7.29
N HIS A 32 -3.19 -9.12 7.32
CA HIS A 32 -2.27 -8.93 6.21
C HIS A 32 -2.75 -9.73 5.00
N SER A 33 -2.48 -9.19 3.81
CA SER A 33 -2.75 -9.88 2.57
C SER A 33 -1.73 -10.99 2.33
N LEU A 34 -2.18 -12.09 1.74
CA LEU A 34 -1.26 -13.08 1.20
C LEU A 34 -0.48 -12.49 0.01
N PRO A 35 0.74 -12.98 -0.25
CA PRO A 35 1.50 -12.63 -1.43
C PRO A 35 0.66 -12.85 -2.70
N SER A 36 0.46 -11.78 -3.47
CA SER A 36 -0.37 -11.84 -4.66
C SER A 36 0.24 -11.07 -5.82
N CYS A 37 -0.03 -11.55 -7.03
CA CYS A 37 0.39 -10.85 -8.23
C CYS A 37 -0.34 -9.52 -8.33
N CYS A 38 0.39 -8.41 -8.40
CA CYS A 38 -0.18 -7.07 -8.49
C CYS A 38 -0.97 -6.80 -9.80
N ILE A 39 -0.95 -7.73 -10.76
CA ILE A 39 -1.67 -7.63 -12.04
C ILE A 39 -3.01 -8.36 -12.00
N CYS A 40 -3.01 -9.67 -11.71
CA CYS A 40 -4.25 -10.45 -11.69
C CYS A 40 -4.87 -10.59 -10.29
N ASN A 41 -4.15 -10.14 -9.24
CA ASN A 41 -4.47 -10.33 -7.82
C ASN A 41 -4.51 -11.79 -7.35
N ASN A 42 -4.22 -12.78 -8.20
CA ASN A 42 -4.12 -14.18 -7.76
C ASN A 42 -2.87 -14.40 -6.90
N LEU A 43 -2.93 -15.39 -6.01
CA LEU A 43 -1.81 -15.75 -5.13
C LEU A 43 -0.55 -16.10 -5.95
N ASN A 44 0.60 -15.68 -5.44
CA ASN A 44 1.90 -16.11 -5.96
C ASN A 44 2.91 -16.14 -4.82
N ASN A 45 3.57 -17.28 -4.62
CA ASN A 45 4.28 -17.59 -3.38
C ASN A 45 5.57 -16.78 -3.14
N ASP A 46 6.01 -15.95 -4.08
CA ASP A 46 7.28 -15.22 -3.97
C ASP A 46 7.14 -13.69 -4.06
N TYR A 47 5.93 -13.15 -3.93
CA TYR A 47 5.69 -11.72 -4.16
C TYR A 47 6.16 -11.27 -5.56
N HIS A 48 5.95 -12.09 -6.59
CA HIS A 48 6.28 -11.74 -7.97
C HIS A 48 5.03 -11.76 -8.85
N THR A 49 5.10 -11.11 -10.02
CA THR A 49 4.07 -11.30 -11.05
C THR A 49 4.16 -12.69 -11.68
N HIS A 50 3.03 -13.29 -12.03
CA HIS A 50 3.05 -14.52 -12.82
C HIS A 50 3.67 -14.27 -14.21
N THR A 51 4.32 -15.30 -14.75
CA THR A 51 4.92 -15.28 -16.09
C THR A 51 3.91 -14.98 -17.21
N TYR A 52 2.66 -15.42 -17.05
CA TYR A 52 1.56 -15.09 -17.97
C TYR A 52 1.00 -13.67 -17.78
N CYS A 53 1.23 -13.05 -16.62
CA CYS A 53 0.79 -11.68 -16.33
C CYS A 53 1.78 -10.64 -16.84
N SER A 54 3.09 -10.94 -16.81
CA SER A 54 4.15 -10.04 -17.28
C SER A 54 5.36 -10.86 -17.72
N THR A 55 5.91 -10.49 -18.88
CA THR A 55 7.20 -11.03 -19.35
C THR A 55 8.40 -10.48 -18.58
N THR A 56 8.20 -9.44 -17.78
CA THR A 56 9.22 -8.89 -16.88
C THR A 56 8.89 -9.27 -15.47
N ASP A 57 9.94 -9.64 -14.75
CA ASP A 57 9.86 -9.90 -13.33
C ASP A 57 9.59 -8.61 -12.55
N ILE A 58 8.45 -8.57 -11.87
CA ILE A 58 8.02 -7.46 -11.03
C ILE A 58 7.74 -8.01 -9.65
N GLN A 59 8.44 -7.48 -8.65
CA GLN A 59 8.16 -7.84 -7.26
C GLN A 59 6.96 -7.04 -6.75
N CYS A 60 5.91 -7.71 -6.28
CA CYS A 60 4.66 -7.15 -5.79
C CYS A 60 4.51 -7.42 -4.29
N PHE A 61 4.79 -6.42 -3.46
CA PHE A 61 4.48 -6.41 -2.04
C PHE A 61 3.02 -5.99 -1.82
N THR A 62 2.25 -6.81 -1.13
CA THR A 62 0.83 -6.55 -0.85
C THR A 62 0.57 -6.47 0.65
N GLY A 63 -0.30 -5.53 1.02
CA GLY A 63 -0.45 -5.07 2.39
C GLY A 63 -1.56 -5.72 3.20
N TRP A 64 -2.74 -5.11 3.15
CA TRP A 64 -3.83 -5.36 4.08
C TRP A 64 -5.11 -5.80 3.39
N TYR A 65 -5.80 -6.77 3.99
CA TYR A 65 -7.19 -7.09 3.69
C TYR A 65 -8.13 -6.19 4.49
N LEU A 66 -8.90 -5.36 3.77
CA LEU A 66 -9.88 -4.48 4.40
C LEU A 66 -11.27 -5.10 4.34
N THR A 67 -11.91 -5.24 5.49
CA THR A 67 -13.37 -5.50 5.53
C THR A 67 -14.12 -4.31 4.92
N LYS A 68 -15.35 -4.53 4.47
CA LYS A 68 -16.21 -3.48 3.90
C LYS A 68 -16.33 -2.27 4.84
N GLU A 69 -16.50 -2.52 6.14
CA GLU A 69 -16.63 -1.47 7.16
C GLU A 69 -15.33 -0.65 7.30
N VAL A 70 -14.18 -1.33 7.45
CA VAL A 70 -12.87 -0.66 7.58
C VAL A 70 -12.57 0.15 6.32
N LYS A 71 -12.82 -0.43 5.14
CA LYS A 71 -12.65 0.24 3.85
C LYS A 71 -13.47 1.52 3.77
N GLN A 72 -14.75 1.48 4.14
CA GLN A 72 -15.61 2.68 4.14
C GLN A 72 -15.07 3.78 5.08
N LYS A 73 -14.59 3.40 6.27
CA LYS A 73 -14.00 4.36 7.22
C LYS A 73 -12.71 4.99 6.68
N ILE A 74 -11.82 4.19 6.07
CA ILE A 74 -10.58 4.65 5.45
C ILE A 74 -10.88 5.57 4.25
N GLU A 75 -11.83 5.18 3.39
CA GLU A 75 -12.27 5.98 2.24
C GLU A 75 -12.82 7.34 2.65
N ARG A 76 -13.63 7.42 3.71
CA ARG A 76 -14.10 8.70 4.25
C ARG A 76 -12.94 9.61 4.68
N LYS A 77 -11.90 9.06 5.32
CA LYS A 77 -10.70 9.83 5.67
C LYS A 77 -9.94 10.28 4.43
N LYS A 78 -9.82 9.42 3.40
CA LYS A 78 -9.21 9.77 2.11
C LYS A 78 -9.96 10.91 1.42
N GLN A 79 -11.29 10.87 1.41
CA GLN A 79 -12.14 11.94 0.83
C GLN A 79 -11.90 13.29 1.50
N LEU A 80 -11.61 13.30 2.81
CA LEU A 80 -11.25 14.48 3.59
C LEU A 80 -9.76 14.83 3.53
N GLN A 81 -8.97 14.12 2.71
CA GLN A 81 -7.51 14.28 2.59
C GLN A 81 -6.73 14.04 3.89
N ILE A 82 -7.31 13.24 4.80
CA ILE A 82 -6.68 12.84 6.06
C ILE A 82 -5.94 11.52 5.80
N TYR A 83 -4.65 11.61 5.51
CA TYR A 83 -3.82 10.46 5.11
C TYR A 83 -2.99 9.85 6.25
N SER A 84 -3.15 10.33 7.48
CA SER A 84 -2.41 9.82 8.65
C SER A 84 -2.60 8.32 8.85
N VAL A 85 -3.83 7.82 8.68
CA VAL A 85 -4.14 6.37 8.76
C VAL A 85 -3.41 5.58 7.67
N HIS A 86 -3.40 6.08 6.43
CA HIS A 86 -2.75 5.40 5.31
C HIS A 86 -1.23 5.32 5.52
N ARG A 87 -0.64 6.43 5.98
CA ARG A 87 0.79 6.47 6.34
C ARG A 87 1.11 5.51 7.47
N TYR A 88 0.31 5.51 8.53
CA TYR A 88 0.49 4.61 9.66
C TYR A 88 0.46 3.13 9.24
N LEU A 89 -0.53 2.76 8.42
CA LEU A 89 -0.64 1.40 7.88
C LEU A 89 0.52 1.03 6.94
N LEU A 90 1.06 2.00 6.21
CA LEU A 90 2.21 1.81 5.33
C LEU A 90 3.49 1.57 6.13
N GLU A 91 3.74 2.36 7.18
CA GLU A 91 4.89 2.19 8.08
C GLU A 91 4.86 0.80 8.74
N LEU A 92 3.72 0.41 9.29
CA LEU A 92 3.54 -0.94 9.84
C LEU A 92 3.77 -2.05 8.82
N LEU A 93 3.31 -1.85 7.59
CA LEU A 93 3.47 -2.84 6.53
C LEU A 93 4.94 -3.01 6.12
N ILE A 94 5.69 -1.91 6.05
CA ILE A 94 7.11 -1.93 5.72
C ILE A 94 7.90 -2.73 6.75
N ASP A 95 7.59 -2.51 8.03
CA ASP A 95 8.20 -3.24 9.14
C ASP A 95 7.80 -4.72 9.12
N TYR A 96 6.52 -5.02 8.89
CA TYR A 96 6.02 -6.39 8.80
C TYR A 96 6.68 -7.19 7.67
N LEU A 97 6.81 -6.59 6.48
CA LEU A 97 7.45 -7.22 5.32
C LEU A 97 8.98 -7.18 5.38
N ASN A 98 9.56 -6.47 6.34
CA ASN A 98 11.00 -6.26 6.49
C ASN A 98 11.67 -5.72 5.20
N ILE A 99 11.03 -4.77 4.52
CA ILE A 99 11.48 -4.23 3.21
C ILE A 99 12.23 -2.90 3.34
N ASN A 100 12.70 -2.54 4.54
CA ASN A 100 13.44 -1.31 4.79
C ASN A 100 14.68 -1.17 3.87
N ASN A 101 15.45 -2.25 3.69
CA ASN A 101 16.62 -2.27 2.80
C ASN A 101 16.24 -2.05 1.33
N ILE A 102 15.09 -2.56 0.91
CA ILE A 102 14.59 -2.36 -0.45
C ILE A 102 14.25 -0.88 -0.64
N ILE A 103 13.54 -0.28 0.31
CA ILE A 103 13.18 1.14 0.28
C ILE A 103 14.41 2.03 0.19
N THR A 104 15.40 1.80 1.05
CA THR A 104 16.63 2.61 1.06
C THR A 104 17.42 2.46 -0.25
N ASN A 105 17.31 1.31 -0.91
CA ASN A 105 17.98 1.01 -2.16
C ASN A 105 17.07 1.17 -3.38
N SER A 106 15.98 1.94 -3.29
CA SER A 106 15.05 2.17 -4.40
C SER A 106 14.68 3.64 -4.54
N LYS A 107 14.55 4.08 -5.78
CA LYS A 107 13.86 5.34 -6.11
C LYS A 107 12.36 5.15 -5.91
N ILE A 108 11.81 5.87 -4.94
CA ILE A 108 10.39 5.78 -4.59
C ILE A 108 9.56 6.61 -5.56
N LEU A 109 8.54 5.98 -6.15
CA LEU A 109 7.62 6.61 -7.08
C LEU A 109 6.17 6.35 -6.64
N PRO A 110 5.24 7.30 -6.87
CA PRO A 110 3.83 7.03 -6.66
C PRO A 110 3.35 5.98 -7.68
N LEU A 111 2.57 5.02 -7.21
CA LEU A 111 1.87 4.08 -8.09
C LEU A 111 0.88 4.89 -8.96
N PRO A 112 0.96 4.79 -10.29
CA PRO A 112 0.10 5.58 -11.16
C PRO A 112 -1.33 5.06 -11.16
N THR A 113 -2.29 5.97 -11.25
CA THR A 113 -3.72 5.67 -11.39
C THR A 113 -4.42 6.85 -12.07
N ASP A 114 -5.57 6.59 -12.70
CA ASP A 114 -6.39 7.62 -13.33
C ASP A 114 -7.30 8.35 -12.31
N ASP A 115 -7.47 7.79 -11.10
CA ASP A 115 -8.24 8.46 -10.04
C ASP A 115 -7.41 9.55 -9.34
N PHE A 116 -7.80 10.81 -9.53
CA PHE A 116 -7.08 11.98 -8.99
C PHE A 116 -6.88 11.94 -7.47
N LYS A 117 -7.87 11.43 -6.71
CA LYS A 117 -7.78 11.37 -5.24
C LYS A 117 -6.75 10.32 -4.81
N THR A 118 -6.77 9.16 -5.45
CA THR A 118 -5.82 8.07 -5.22
C THR A 118 -4.42 8.47 -5.68
N GLU A 119 -4.28 9.16 -6.81
CA GLU A 119 -2.99 9.71 -7.26
C GLU A 119 -2.40 10.71 -6.26
N ARG A 120 -3.25 11.56 -5.64
CA ARG A 120 -2.80 12.48 -4.59
C ARG A 120 -2.36 11.75 -3.33
N LEU A 121 -3.06 10.69 -2.93
CA LEU A 121 -2.67 9.82 -1.82
C LEU A 121 -1.34 9.12 -2.14
N ASN A 122 -1.20 8.49 -3.31
CA ASN A 122 0.01 7.78 -3.71
C ASN A 122 1.23 8.69 -3.73
N ARG A 123 1.09 9.93 -4.23
CA ARG A 123 2.14 10.96 -4.14
C ARG A 123 2.49 11.33 -2.72
N TYR A 124 1.49 11.46 -1.83
CA TYR A 124 1.74 11.70 -0.42
C TYR A 124 2.52 10.55 0.22
N LEU A 125 2.09 9.30 0.02
CA LEU A 125 2.75 8.11 0.56
C LEU A 125 4.20 7.98 0.07
N ALA A 126 4.41 8.13 -1.24
CA ALA A 126 5.74 8.08 -1.85
C ALA A 126 6.69 9.15 -1.27
N ARG A 127 6.18 10.36 -0.95
CA ARG A 127 6.97 11.44 -0.34
C ARG A 127 7.27 11.21 1.15
N CYS A 128 6.43 10.47 1.85
CA CYS A 128 6.65 10.17 3.27
C CYS A 128 7.79 9.18 3.49
N ILE A 129 8.14 8.40 2.46
CA ILE A 129 9.19 7.39 2.53
C ILE A 129 10.48 7.96 1.92
N ARG A 130 11.59 7.78 2.64
CA ARG A 130 12.91 8.20 2.20
C ARG A 130 13.61 7.04 1.49
N GLY A 131 13.54 7.00 0.17
CA GLY A 131 14.44 6.16 -0.63
C GLY A 131 15.68 6.91 -1.07
N ASN A 132 16.64 6.17 -1.63
CA ASN A 132 17.84 6.73 -2.23
C ASN A 132 17.77 6.65 -3.77
N ASN A 133 18.59 7.43 -4.46
CA ASN A 133 18.56 7.51 -5.91
C ASN A 133 19.39 6.37 -6.53
N SER A 134 18.83 5.15 -6.52
CA SER A 134 19.48 3.91 -6.93
C SER A 134 18.97 3.39 -8.29
N ASN A 135 19.47 2.20 -8.68
CA ASN A 135 19.05 1.47 -9.89
C ASN A 135 17.70 0.73 -9.75
N ASN A 136 17.03 0.78 -8.60
CA ASN A 136 15.75 0.10 -8.40
C ASN A 136 14.61 1.11 -8.37
N LEU A 137 13.43 0.71 -8.88
CA LEU A 137 12.23 1.52 -8.82
C LEU A 137 11.20 0.84 -7.91
N LEU A 138 10.76 1.54 -6.87
CA LEU A 138 9.69 1.08 -5.99
C LEU A 138 8.48 1.99 -6.14
N TYR A 139 7.42 1.46 -6.75
CA TYR A 139 6.13 2.13 -6.85
C TYR A 139 5.30 1.87 -5.60
N ILE A 140 4.78 2.92 -4.97
CA ILE A 140 4.00 2.81 -3.73
C ILE A 140 2.62 3.42 -3.93
N GLY A 141 1.57 2.71 -3.53
CA GLY A 141 0.22 3.25 -3.58
C GLY A 141 -0.85 2.42 -2.88
N GLU A 142 -2.08 2.91 -2.98
CA GLU A 142 -3.23 2.34 -2.30
C GLU A 142 -3.67 0.99 -2.89
N SER A 143 -3.88 0.92 -4.20
CA SER A 143 -4.36 -0.28 -4.91
C SER A 143 -3.91 -0.27 -6.38
N THR A 144 -3.81 -1.45 -7.00
CA THR A 144 -3.32 -1.65 -8.38
C THR A 144 -4.44 -1.80 -9.41
N LYS A 145 -5.52 -1.02 -9.30
CA LYS A 145 -6.63 -1.09 -10.27
C LYS A 145 -6.17 -0.85 -11.72
N ASP A 146 -5.11 -0.06 -11.92
CA ASP A 146 -4.68 0.42 -13.25
C ASP A 146 -3.21 0.03 -13.57
N ILE A 147 -2.81 -1.22 -13.33
CA ILE A 147 -1.42 -1.65 -13.61
C ILE A 147 -1.05 -1.57 -15.11
N ASP A 148 -2.04 -1.49 -16.00
CA ASP A 148 -1.80 -1.24 -17.43
C ASP A 148 -1.08 0.10 -17.67
N VAL A 149 -1.21 1.07 -16.75
CA VAL A 149 -0.45 2.32 -16.80
C VAL A 149 1.05 2.08 -16.56
N LEU A 150 1.41 1.12 -15.69
CA LEU A 150 2.80 0.69 -15.52
C LEU A 150 3.32 0.02 -16.81
N ARG A 151 2.51 -0.82 -17.47
CA ARG A 151 2.86 -1.43 -18.76
C ARG A 151 3.11 -0.38 -19.84
N LYS A 152 2.28 0.67 -19.93
CA LYS A 152 2.44 1.76 -20.90
C LYS A 152 3.68 2.63 -20.63
N LYS A 153 3.91 3.03 -19.37
CA LYS A 153 5.08 3.85 -19.00
C LYS A 153 6.41 3.10 -19.14
N LYS A 154 6.41 1.78 -19.00
CA LYS A 154 7.59 0.92 -19.19
C LYS A 154 8.24 1.05 -20.57
N ARG A 155 7.46 1.25 -21.65
CA ARG A 155 8.01 1.46 -23.00
C ARG A 155 8.97 2.64 -23.08
N LEU A 156 8.83 3.63 -22.19
CA LEU A 156 9.68 4.83 -22.13
C LEU A 156 10.92 4.67 -21.23
N LEU A 157 10.96 3.67 -20.34
CA LEU A 157 12.02 3.50 -19.33
C LEU A 157 13.09 2.45 -19.72
N LEU A 158 13.01 1.87 -20.93
CA LEU A 158 13.79 0.73 -21.44
C LEU A 158 15.28 1.02 -21.75
N GLN A 159 15.98 1.81 -20.94
CA GLN A 159 17.42 2.07 -21.18
C GLN A 159 18.39 1.36 -20.22
N LYS A 160 17.96 0.76 -19.10
CA LYS A 160 18.83 -0.03 -18.19
C LYS A 160 18.05 -1.13 -17.45
N PRO A 161 18.70 -2.19 -16.92
CA PRO A 161 18.04 -3.13 -16.02
C PRO A 161 17.67 -2.41 -14.73
N LEU A 162 16.39 -2.05 -14.62
CA LEU A 162 15.78 -1.49 -13.41
C LEU A 162 14.96 -2.62 -12.78
N HIS A 163 15.30 -3.06 -11.57
CA HIS A 163 14.41 -3.96 -10.83
C HIS A 163 13.14 -3.16 -10.47
N LEU A 164 12.00 -3.65 -10.97
CA LEU A 164 10.71 -3.02 -10.75
C LEU A 164 10.02 -3.67 -9.57
N GLN A 165 9.66 -2.85 -8.59
CA GLN A 165 8.98 -3.28 -7.38
C GLN A 165 7.73 -2.44 -7.19
N VAL A 166 6.70 -3.06 -6.62
CA VAL A 166 5.41 -2.44 -6.35
C VAL A 166 5.02 -2.77 -4.92
N LEU A 167 4.63 -1.76 -4.14
CA LEU A 167 4.07 -1.90 -2.80
C LEU A 167 2.65 -1.35 -2.79
N VAL A 168 1.71 -2.24 -2.52
CA VAL A 168 0.27 -1.98 -2.53
C VAL A 168 -0.26 -2.06 -1.11
N LEU A 169 -0.86 -0.96 -0.64
CA LEU A 169 -1.34 -0.90 0.73
C LEU A 169 -2.56 -1.79 0.96
N PHE A 170 -3.50 -1.85 0.01
CA PHE A 170 -4.76 -2.58 0.16
C PHE A 170 -5.02 -3.53 -1.00
N THR A 171 -5.43 -4.75 -0.68
CA THR A 171 -5.88 -5.76 -1.66
C THR A 171 -7.39 -5.97 -1.55
N GLN A 172 -8.05 -6.18 -2.69
CA GLN A 172 -9.52 -6.31 -2.74
C GLN A 172 -10.05 -7.70 -2.42
N ILE A 173 -9.21 -8.73 -2.48
CA ILE A 173 -9.59 -10.09 -2.11
C ILE A 173 -9.83 -10.06 -0.60
N GLY A 174 -11.04 -10.31 -0.12
CA GLY A 174 -11.25 -10.49 1.32
C GLY A 174 -10.46 -11.72 1.80
N PRO A 175 -10.16 -11.85 3.11
CA PRO A 175 -9.69 -13.15 3.59
C PRO A 175 -10.72 -14.21 3.13
N PRO A 176 -10.31 -15.42 2.71
CA PRO A 176 -11.28 -16.47 2.44
C PRO A 176 -12.17 -16.57 3.68
N HIS A 177 -13.46 -16.29 3.50
CA HIS A 177 -14.42 -16.45 4.59
C HIS A 177 -14.26 -17.89 5.07
N ARG A 178 -13.86 -18.07 6.33
CA ARG A 178 -14.12 -19.34 7.00
C ARG A 178 -15.62 -19.40 7.14
N GLU A 179 -16.27 -20.08 6.20
CA GLU A 179 -17.64 -20.54 6.36
C GLU A 179 -17.68 -21.38 7.65
N GLY A 180 -18.25 -20.86 8.74
CA GLY A 180 -18.37 -21.65 9.98
C GLY A 180 -18.37 -20.93 11.33
N GLU A 181 -18.60 -19.62 11.42
CA GLU A 181 -18.90 -18.97 12.72
C GLU A 181 -20.14 -18.07 12.57
N GLU A 182 -21.32 -18.70 12.60
CA GLU A 182 -22.58 -18.12 13.09
C GLU A 182 -22.97 -18.85 14.38
#